data_AF-A0A3Q3WXD8-F1
#
_entry.id   AF-A0A3Q3WXD8-F1
#
_cell.length_a   1.000
_cell.length_b   1.000
_cell.length_c   1.000
_cell.angle_alpha   90.00
_cell.angle_beta   90.00
_cell.angle_gamma   90.00
#
_symmetry.space_group_name_H-M   'P 1'
#
loop_
_entity.id
_entity.type
_entity.pdbx_description
1 polymer ?
#
loop_
_entity_poly.entity_id
_entity_poly.type
_entity_poly.pdbx_seq_one_letter_code
_entity_poly.pdbx_strand_id
1 'polypeptide(L)'
;MPRGRSAPSARSDGSEMDTDCTAESEIAKLQRQLRIMEADRQAYNLQAREQIRKQQQEIDTLLREQEELHRNVGTCKNLSHLQQDSEDTQSLRTLLEQGDRLEEALRREKQSQKEIEKEITNMQSKLASLRKGEVSAIDSQRSEENRTQKAINTLEYKLDRALTHFSEQLTKNSELRKELQTLHIERVRFQQLQKRLEKELHDVRKKIRGIINLSNAAYDARVDAQSKMTMMKEKVVKDLAQYNAEMKELERVLAHEFSLKEFMTTKCNEQTGQDVGNEAVSELKEQRMMDPEEKSLDALEDVFKRIQTVTGEDDLDMLVTRFIQIEDRNFTLFNFVNEQTNVTKTLRDQISQMQAETEQFRVAGLQQDEDHRSWLRDIDRQQKKTESQAEDYNNQASITSKILADVKTGVNSIFSKMECDCSGIEDTLGSSAGITENNIMSYLGLAEQKTNELLTVQAFLNSKDLEKDYNPKDLPIFLLGQNPELLHIDYDEEESPLTDEEEQPLSREELRRRIMKRVTVSSSDFSNADAKASKVGTLVDCRRRSFEDALM
;
A
#
# COMPACT_ATOMS: atom_id res chain seq x y z
N MET A 1 82.80 27.55 -123.19
CA MET A 1 83.34 28.74 -122.48
C MET A 1 84.82 28.91 -122.81
N PRO A 2 85.45 30.11 -122.65
CA PRO A 2 86.59 30.50 -123.50
C PRO A 2 87.86 31.07 -122.80
N ARG A 3 88.96 31.16 -123.59
CA ARG A 3 90.17 32.03 -123.44
C ARG A 3 91.14 31.77 -122.25
N GLY A 4 92.45 32.05 -122.37
CA GLY A 4 93.24 32.42 -123.56
C GLY A 4 94.62 33.08 -123.28
N ARG A 5 95.33 33.50 -124.35
CA ARG A 5 96.67 34.18 -124.45
C ARG A 5 97.90 33.30 -124.11
N SER A 6 99.06 33.26 -124.81
CA SER A 6 99.83 34.14 -125.76
C SER A 6 100.93 34.99 -125.08
N ALA A 7 102.23 34.59 -125.13
CA ALA A 7 103.28 34.89 -126.16
C ALA A 7 104.24 36.05 -125.67
N PRO A 8 105.36 36.48 -126.33
CA PRO A 8 106.01 36.08 -127.62
C PRO A 8 107.59 36.10 -127.69
N SER A 9 108.17 35.81 -128.87
CA SER A 9 109.37 36.46 -129.54
C SER A 9 110.83 36.36 -128.99
N ALA A 10 111.96 36.50 -129.75
CA ALA A 10 112.42 36.03 -131.09
C ALA A 10 113.90 36.46 -131.44
N ARG A 11 114.63 35.69 -132.28
CA ARG A 11 115.80 36.06 -133.18
C ARG A 11 117.15 36.50 -132.52
N SER A 12 118.33 36.57 -133.20
CA SER A 12 118.76 36.42 -134.63
C SER A 12 120.28 36.06 -134.79
N ASP A 13 120.69 35.55 -135.98
CA ASP A 13 121.99 35.62 -136.73
C ASP A 13 123.38 35.42 -136.05
N GLY A 14 124.49 35.03 -136.74
CA GLY A 14 124.75 34.68 -138.16
C GLY A 14 126.25 34.36 -138.46
N SER A 15 126.63 34.19 -139.74
CA SER A 15 127.95 33.74 -140.31
C SER A 15 128.32 32.24 -140.07
N GLU A 16 128.75 31.40 -141.03
CA GLU A 16 129.78 31.48 -142.12
C GLU A 16 131.23 31.43 -141.57
N MET A 17 132.11 30.48 -141.93
CA MET A 17 132.04 29.29 -142.80
C MET A 17 132.66 28.06 -142.10
N ASP A 18 132.21 26.84 -142.45
CA ASP A 18 133.07 25.76 -142.98
C ASP A 18 132.23 24.51 -143.28
N THR A 19 132.55 23.81 -144.37
CA THR A 19 131.76 22.68 -144.88
C THR A 19 132.08 21.35 -144.17
N ASP A 20 131.13 20.42 -144.23
CA ASP A 20 131.19 18.98 -143.87
C ASP A 20 130.87 18.56 -142.41
N CYS A 21 130.77 19.47 -141.42
CA CYS A 21 130.53 19.06 -140.02
C CYS A 21 129.05 19.13 -139.54
N THR A 22 128.14 19.76 -140.29
CA THR A 22 126.78 20.09 -139.78
C THR A 22 125.77 18.95 -139.83
N ALA A 23 125.86 18.04 -140.81
CA ALA A 23 124.80 17.08 -141.15
C ALA A 23 124.50 16.04 -140.05
N GLU A 24 125.52 15.60 -139.31
CA GLU A 24 125.35 14.59 -138.25
C GLU A 24 124.49 15.10 -137.08
N SER A 25 124.51 16.42 -136.82
CA SER A 25 123.82 17.06 -135.70
C SER A 25 122.28 17.07 -135.83
N GLU A 26 121.75 16.92 -137.05
CA GLU A 26 120.31 16.94 -137.31
C GLU A 26 119.70 15.53 -137.25
N ILE A 27 120.44 14.52 -137.75
CA ILE A 27 120.03 13.11 -137.69
C ILE A 27 119.80 12.66 -136.24
N ALA A 28 120.67 13.06 -135.32
CA ALA A 28 120.54 12.75 -133.89
C ALA A 28 119.27 13.32 -133.25
N LYS A 29 118.77 14.47 -133.72
CA LYS A 29 117.50 15.07 -133.23
C LYS A 29 116.30 14.26 -133.71
N LEU A 30 116.27 13.91 -135.00
CA LEU A 30 115.18 13.12 -135.61
C LEU A 30 115.06 11.72 -134.99
N GLN A 31 116.19 11.04 -134.74
CA GLN A 31 116.20 9.74 -134.05
C GLN A 31 115.62 9.82 -132.63
N ARG A 32 115.92 10.89 -131.88
CA ARG A 32 115.36 11.11 -130.53
C ARG A 32 113.85 11.38 -130.57
N GLN A 33 113.39 12.10 -131.60
CA GLN A 33 111.98 12.47 -131.76
C GLN A 33 111.09 11.26 -132.14
N LEU A 34 111.58 10.38 -133.03
CA LEU A 34 110.92 9.10 -133.34
C LEU A 34 110.74 8.23 -132.08
N ARG A 35 111.79 8.08 -131.27
CA ARG A 35 111.74 7.24 -130.05
C ARG A 35 110.71 7.73 -129.02
N ILE A 36 110.44 9.04 -128.97
CA ILE A 36 109.37 9.61 -128.12
C ILE A 36 107.99 9.28 -128.71
N MET A 37 107.77 9.53 -130.01
CA MET A 37 106.50 9.19 -130.66
C MET A 37 106.16 7.69 -130.58
N GLU A 38 107.15 6.80 -130.61
CA GLU A 38 106.91 5.36 -130.41
C GLU A 38 106.50 5.03 -128.98
N ALA A 39 107.07 5.69 -127.96
CA ALA A 39 106.66 5.52 -126.58
C ALA A 39 105.23 6.04 -126.34
N ASP A 40 104.90 7.23 -126.83
CA ASP A 40 103.56 7.81 -126.74
C ASP A 40 102.51 6.94 -127.46
N ARG A 41 102.85 6.41 -128.64
CA ARG A 41 102.01 5.46 -129.40
C ARG A 41 101.75 4.18 -128.61
N GLN A 42 102.74 3.67 -127.88
CA GLN A 42 102.58 2.49 -127.01
C GLN A 42 101.72 2.82 -125.78
N ALA A 43 101.95 3.96 -125.13
CA ALA A 43 101.17 4.39 -123.96
C ALA A 43 99.67 4.54 -124.28
N TYR A 44 99.33 5.23 -125.38
CA TYR A 44 97.94 5.36 -125.85
C TYR A 44 97.30 3.99 -126.18
N ASN A 45 98.04 3.06 -126.76
CA ASN A 45 97.54 1.71 -127.04
C ASN A 45 97.28 0.90 -125.75
N LEU A 46 98.10 1.10 -124.71
CA LEU A 46 97.89 0.46 -123.41
C LEU A 46 96.64 1.03 -122.72
N GLN A 47 96.54 2.36 -122.64
CA GLN A 47 95.42 3.07 -122.01
C GLN A 47 94.07 2.76 -122.69
N ALA A 48 94.04 2.70 -124.03
CA ALA A 48 92.84 2.32 -124.76
C ALA A 48 92.37 0.88 -124.45
N ARG A 49 93.31 -0.07 -124.29
CA ARG A 49 92.99 -1.45 -123.92
C ARG A 49 92.48 -1.57 -122.49
N GLU A 50 93.06 -0.83 -121.54
CA GLU A 50 92.55 -0.78 -120.17
C GLU A 50 91.14 -0.18 -120.09
N GLN A 51 90.85 0.86 -120.88
CA GLN A 51 89.54 1.50 -120.90
C GLN A 51 88.47 0.57 -121.49
N ILE A 52 88.77 -0.15 -122.58
CA ILE A 52 87.89 -1.19 -123.13
C ILE A 52 87.65 -2.29 -122.08
N ARG A 53 88.69 -2.74 -121.36
CA ARG A 53 88.53 -3.77 -120.32
C ARG A 53 87.62 -3.32 -119.19
N LYS A 54 87.72 -2.05 -118.76
CA LYS A 54 86.83 -1.47 -117.73
C LYS A 54 85.37 -1.44 -118.20
N GLN A 55 85.14 -0.98 -119.43
CA GLN A 55 83.79 -0.94 -120.03
C GLN A 55 83.16 -2.35 -120.14
N GLN A 56 83.95 -3.36 -120.49
CA GLN A 56 83.47 -4.76 -120.51
C GLN A 56 83.05 -5.25 -119.11
N GLN A 57 83.88 -5.01 -118.09
CA GLN A 57 83.56 -5.39 -116.71
C GLN A 57 82.31 -4.67 -116.16
N GLU A 58 82.08 -3.43 -116.58
CA GLU A 58 80.91 -2.63 -116.17
C GLU A 58 79.61 -3.12 -116.83
N ILE A 59 79.67 -3.57 -118.10
CA ILE A 59 78.57 -4.27 -118.78
C ILE A 59 78.26 -5.60 -118.07
N ASP A 60 79.29 -6.38 -117.71
CA ASP A 60 79.14 -7.65 -117.00
C ASP A 60 78.59 -7.51 -115.57
N THR A 61 78.66 -6.32 -114.95
CA THR A 61 77.92 -6.00 -113.71
C THR A 61 76.45 -5.68 -114.00
N LEU A 62 76.18 -4.76 -114.94
CA LEU A 62 74.82 -4.30 -115.23
C LEU A 62 73.90 -5.42 -115.74
N LEU A 63 74.42 -6.38 -116.52
CA LEU A 63 73.65 -7.54 -116.97
C LEU A 63 73.21 -8.44 -115.80
N ARG A 64 74.05 -8.64 -114.78
CA ARG A 64 73.71 -9.44 -113.60
C ARG A 64 72.65 -8.73 -112.74
N GLU A 65 72.79 -7.43 -112.54
CA GLU A 65 71.79 -6.61 -111.84
C GLU A 65 70.43 -6.65 -112.58
N GLN A 66 70.44 -6.59 -113.92
CA GLN A 66 69.23 -6.73 -114.73
C GLN A 66 68.55 -8.10 -114.54
N GLU A 67 69.32 -9.19 -114.54
CA GLU A 67 68.76 -10.52 -114.28
C GLU A 67 68.19 -10.67 -112.85
N GLU A 68 68.86 -10.14 -111.83
CA GLU A 68 68.38 -10.15 -110.44
C GLU A 68 67.09 -9.35 -110.29
N LEU A 69 67.00 -8.16 -110.90
CA LEU A 69 65.76 -7.37 -110.94
C LEU A 69 64.63 -8.12 -111.67
N HIS A 70 64.91 -8.82 -112.77
CA HIS A 70 63.91 -9.65 -113.44
C HIS A 70 63.46 -10.86 -112.58
N ARG A 71 64.37 -11.50 -111.83
CA ARG A 71 64.02 -12.58 -110.88
C ARG A 71 63.09 -12.05 -109.77
N ASN A 72 63.41 -10.90 -109.18
CA ASN A 72 62.62 -10.27 -108.12
C ASN A 72 61.25 -9.76 -108.61
N VAL A 73 61.19 -9.18 -109.80
CA VAL A 73 59.91 -8.81 -110.45
C VAL A 73 59.10 -10.06 -110.81
N GLY A 74 59.76 -11.18 -111.12
CA GLY A 74 59.13 -12.49 -111.30
C GLY A 74 58.48 -13.00 -110.02
N THR A 75 59.21 -13.05 -108.90
CA THR A 75 58.68 -13.54 -107.63
C THR A 75 57.53 -12.68 -107.09
N CYS A 76 57.61 -11.35 -107.18
CA CYS A 76 56.50 -10.45 -106.84
C CYS A 76 55.29 -10.56 -107.78
N LYS A 77 55.46 -11.11 -109.01
CA LYS A 77 54.37 -11.35 -109.97
C LYS A 77 53.93 -12.81 -110.04
N ASN A 78 54.41 -13.67 -109.14
CA ASN A 78 53.92 -15.03 -109.02
C ASN A 78 52.41 -15.00 -108.72
N LEU A 79 51.60 -15.65 -109.55
CA LEU A 79 50.14 -15.66 -109.44
C LEU A 79 49.64 -16.04 -108.04
N SER A 80 50.34 -16.95 -107.35
CA SER A 80 50.07 -17.36 -105.97
C SER A 80 50.06 -16.19 -104.98
N HIS A 81 50.95 -15.21 -105.11
CA HIS A 81 50.98 -14.04 -104.21
C HIS A 81 49.83 -13.07 -104.52
N LEU A 82 49.54 -12.78 -105.79
CA LEU A 82 48.39 -11.94 -106.15
C LEU A 82 47.05 -12.60 -105.79
N GLN A 83 46.97 -13.93 -105.77
CA GLN A 83 45.80 -14.65 -105.29
C GLN A 83 45.66 -14.54 -103.77
N GLN A 84 46.75 -14.75 -103.00
CA GLN A 84 46.74 -14.54 -101.56
C GLN A 84 46.36 -13.09 -101.18
N ASP A 85 46.96 -12.08 -101.80
CA ASP A 85 46.62 -10.66 -101.57
C ASP A 85 45.13 -10.36 -101.87
N SER A 86 44.55 -11.04 -102.86
CA SER A 86 43.13 -10.92 -103.21
C SER A 86 42.22 -11.59 -102.19
N GLU A 87 42.61 -12.73 -101.63
CA GLU A 87 41.87 -13.47 -100.60
C GLU A 87 41.98 -12.79 -99.23
N ASP A 88 43.17 -12.27 -98.88
CA ASP A 88 43.43 -11.48 -97.68
C ASP A 88 42.66 -10.15 -97.70
N THR A 89 42.62 -9.45 -98.85
CA THR A 89 41.81 -8.22 -98.97
C THR A 89 40.30 -8.48 -99.01
N GLN A 90 39.84 -9.66 -99.45
CA GLN A 90 38.43 -10.05 -99.35
C GLN A 90 38.03 -10.43 -97.92
N SER A 91 38.86 -11.23 -97.23
CA SER A 91 38.61 -11.59 -95.83
C SER A 91 38.62 -10.34 -94.93
N LEU A 92 39.58 -9.42 -95.10
CA LEU A 92 39.60 -8.12 -94.41
C LEU A 92 38.31 -7.31 -94.64
N ARG A 93 37.78 -7.24 -95.87
CA ARG A 93 36.49 -6.56 -96.13
C ARG A 93 35.33 -7.22 -95.38
N THR A 94 35.23 -8.55 -95.43
CA THR A 94 34.15 -9.26 -94.72
C THR A 94 34.26 -9.16 -93.20
N LEU A 95 35.48 -9.03 -92.64
CA LEU A 95 35.71 -8.76 -91.22
C LEU A 95 35.32 -7.32 -90.84
N LEU A 96 35.62 -6.32 -91.67
CA LEU A 96 35.18 -4.95 -91.47
C LEU A 96 33.65 -4.85 -91.53
N GLU A 97 33.00 -5.45 -92.54
CA GLU A 97 31.53 -5.50 -92.61
C GLU A 97 30.89 -6.21 -91.40
N GLN A 98 31.56 -7.22 -90.82
CA GLN A 98 31.11 -7.85 -89.58
C GLN A 98 31.30 -6.92 -88.37
N GLY A 99 32.41 -6.18 -88.31
CA GLY A 99 32.67 -5.16 -87.31
C GLY A 99 31.59 -4.06 -87.31
N ASP A 100 31.30 -3.48 -88.48
CA ASP A 100 30.28 -2.43 -88.64
C ASP A 100 28.90 -2.92 -88.18
N ARG A 101 28.50 -4.14 -88.60
CA ARG A 101 27.22 -4.75 -88.19
C ARG A 101 27.14 -5.01 -86.67
N LEU A 102 28.26 -5.36 -86.04
CA LEU A 102 28.35 -5.53 -84.58
C LEU A 102 28.34 -4.19 -83.84
N GLU A 103 28.97 -3.15 -84.36
CA GLU A 103 28.89 -1.80 -83.80
C GLU A 103 27.47 -1.22 -83.93
N GLU A 104 26.78 -1.42 -85.07
CA GLU A 104 25.37 -1.06 -85.20
C GLU A 104 24.46 -1.81 -84.22
N ALA A 105 24.73 -3.10 -83.98
CA ALA A 105 23.99 -3.89 -82.99
C ALA A 105 24.25 -3.37 -81.56
N LEU A 106 25.50 -3.13 -81.21
CA LEU A 106 25.90 -2.54 -79.93
C LEU A 106 25.33 -1.13 -79.73
N ARG A 107 25.22 -0.34 -80.81
CA ARG A 107 24.61 1.00 -80.80
C ARG A 107 23.10 0.92 -80.56
N ARG A 108 22.41 -0.08 -81.13
CA ARG A 108 20.99 -0.35 -80.87
C ARG A 108 20.77 -0.83 -79.42
N GLU A 109 21.61 -1.72 -78.90
CA GLU A 109 21.49 -2.20 -77.53
C GLU A 109 21.81 -1.10 -76.49
N LYS A 110 22.76 -0.22 -76.80
CA LYS A 110 23.00 1.01 -76.00
C LYS A 110 21.87 2.04 -76.10
N GLN A 111 20.89 1.86 -76.98
CA GLN A 111 19.67 2.68 -77.06
C GLN A 111 18.53 2.04 -76.25
N SER A 112 18.24 0.74 -76.44
CA SER A 112 17.27 -0.02 -75.62
C SER A 112 17.62 0.06 -74.13
N GLN A 113 18.88 -0.15 -73.75
CA GLN A 113 19.33 -0.02 -72.36
C GLN A 113 19.00 1.37 -71.78
N LYS A 114 19.27 2.46 -72.52
CA LYS A 114 18.99 3.83 -72.08
C LYS A 114 17.50 4.17 -72.01
N GLU A 115 16.66 3.46 -72.74
CA GLU A 115 15.21 3.59 -72.67
C GLU A 115 14.66 2.84 -71.45
N ILE A 116 15.16 1.63 -71.20
CA ILE A 116 14.87 0.84 -70.00
C ILE A 116 15.35 1.57 -68.73
N GLU A 117 16.54 2.18 -68.71
CA GLU A 117 17.04 2.97 -67.59
C GLU A 117 16.15 4.19 -67.28
N LYS A 118 15.59 4.85 -68.31
CA LYS A 118 14.60 5.93 -68.12
C LYS A 118 13.27 5.41 -67.59
N GLU A 119 12.82 4.24 -68.03
CA GLU A 119 11.59 3.64 -67.51
C GLU A 119 11.75 3.18 -66.06
N ILE A 120 12.87 2.54 -65.72
CA ILE A 120 13.24 2.16 -64.34
C ILE A 120 13.26 3.40 -63.44
N THR A 121 13.95 4.47 -63.81
CA THR A 121 14.02 5.69 -62.98
C THR A 121 12.67 6.40 -62.85
N ASN A 122 11.84 6.40 -63.89
CA ASN A 122 10.45 6.89 -63.83
C ASN A 122 9.58 6.04 -62.88
N MET A 123 9.68 4.71 -62.95
CA MET A 123 8.95 3.80 -62.06
C MET A 123 9.44 3.86 -60.61
N GLN A 124 10.75 4.02 -60.39
CA GLN A 124 11.32 4.29 -59.07
C GLN A 124 10.80 5.60 -58.48
N SER A 125 10.70 6.67 -59.29
CA SER A 125 10.13 7.96 -58.88
C SER A 125 8.65 7.82 -58.46
N LYS A 126 7.83 7.13 -59.27
CA LYS A 126 6.42 6.82 -58.94
C LYS A 126 6.28 6.01 -57.66
N LEU A 127 7.09 4.96 -57.48
CA LEU A 127 7.12 4.15 -56.26
C LEU A 127 7.56 4.97 -55.04
N ALA A 128 8.51 5.89 -55.19
CA ALA A 128 8.91 6.80 -54.12
C ALA A 128 7.81 7.81 -53.74
N SER A 129 7.04 8.32 -54.70
CA SER A 129 5.89 9.19 -54.40
C SER A 129 4.74 8.43 -53.73
N LEU A 130 4.43 7.21 -54.18
CA LEU A 130 3.40 6.37 -53.58
C LEU A 130 3.77 5.97 -52.15
N ARG A 131 4.98 5.47 -51.92
CA ARG A 131 5.47 5.12 -50.58
C ARG A 131 5.46 6.31 -49.62
N LYS A 132 5.81 7.52 -50.07
CA LYS A 132 5.69 8.73 -49.24
C LYS A 132 4.24 9.06 -48.91
N GLY A 133 3.31 8.87 -49.85
CA GLY A 133 1.88 9.02 -49.61
C GLY A 133 1.33 8.00 -48.61
N GLU A 134 1.62 6.71 -48.82
CA GLU A 134 1.16 5.63 -47.94
C GLU A 134 1.72 5.75 -46.53
N VAL A 135 3.04 5.95 -46.36
CA VAL A 135 3.65 6.12 -45.03
C VAL A 135 3.07 7.35 -44.32
N SER A 136 2.96 8.50 -45.00
CA SER A 136 2.37 9.70 -44.40
C SER A 136 0.88 9.54 -44.08
N ALA A 137 0.13 8.72 -44.82
CA ALA A 137 -1.28 8.43 -44.54
C ALA A 137 -1.43 7.46 -43.37
N ILE A 138 -0.62 6.40 -43.32
CA ILE A 138 -0.60 5.39 -42.24
C ILE A 138 -0.15 6.03 -40.92
N ASP A 139 0.89 6.87 -40.93
CA ASP A 139 1.35 7.56 -39.72
C ASP A 139 0.35 8.63 -39.25
N SER A 140 -0.33 9.31 -40.17
CA SER A 140 -1.43 10.23 -39.85
C SER A 140 -2.62 9.48 -39.24
N GLN A 141 -3.06 8.38 -39.86
CA GLN A 141 -4.15 7.55 -39.35
C GLN A 141 -3.81 6.96 -37.98
N ARG A 142 -2.62 6.38 -37.80
CA ARG A 142 -2.12 5.91 -36.50
C ARG A 142 -2.05 7.02 -35.47
N SER A 143 -1.69 8.25 -35.87
CA SER A 143 -1.67 9.41 -34.96
C SER A 143 -3.08 9.73 -34.47
N GLU A 144 -4.09 9.75 -35.36
CA GLU A 144 -5.48 9.97 -34.98
C GLU A 144 -6.09 8.81 -34.19
N GLU A 145 -5.80 7.55 -34.54
CA GLU A 145 -6.17 6.37 -33.74
C GLU A 145 -5.58 6.42 -32.33
N ASN A 146 -4.31 6.83 -32.20
CA ASN A 146 -3.68 7.04 -30.88
C ASN A 146 -4.28 8.25 -30.14
N ARG A 147 -4.77 9.27 -30.83
CA ARG A 147 -5.47 10.42 -30.22
C ARG A 147 -6.86 10.02 -29.72
N THR A 148 -7.64 9.29 -30.51
CA THR A 148 -8.96 8.79 -30.09
C THR A 148 -8.83 7.78 -28.96
N GLN A 149 -7.87 6.85 -29.00
CA GLN A 149 -7.63 5.94 -27.89
C GLN A 149 -7.22 6.67 -26.61
N LYS A 150 -6.32 7.67 -26.68
CA LYS A 150 -5.99 8.51 -25.51
C LYS A 150 -7.20 9.28 -24.97
N ALA A 151 -8.10 9.73 -25.84
CA ALA A 151 -9.35 10.37 -25.44
C ALA A 151 -10.32 9.37 -24.77
N ILE A 152 -10.45 8.16 -25.30
CA ILE A 152 -11.23 7.05 -24.72
C ILE A 152 -10.71 6.71 -23.32
N ASN A 153 -9.43 6.37 -23.18
CA ASN A 153 -8.81 6.05 -21.87
C ASN A 153 -8.96 7.20 -20.85
N THR A 154 -8.94 8.46 -21.32
CA THR A 154 -9.16 9.64 -20.47
C THR A 154 -10.62 9.79 -20.02
N LEU A 155 -11.59 9.38 -20.86
CA LEU A 155 -13.01 9.37 -20.53
C LEU A 155 -13.37 8.18 -19.62
N GLU A 156 -12.77 7.02 -19.86
CA GLU A 156 -12.87 5.83 -19.00
C GLU A 156 -12.35 6.13 -17.59
N TYR A 157 -11.13 6.66 -17.45
CA TYR A 157 -10.59 7.07 -16.15
C TYR A 157 -11.48 8.12 -15.43
N LYS A 158 -12.09 9.05 -16.18
CA LYS A 158 -13.04 10.02 -15.61
C LYS A 158 -14.35 9.36 -15.18
N LEU A 159 -14.84 8.38 -15.93
CA LEU A 159 -16.03 7.60 -15.58
C LEU A 159 -15.78 6.74 -14.35
N ASP A 160 -14.68 5.99 -14.30
CA ASP A 160 -14.29 5.17 -13.15
C ASP A 160 -14.12 6.04 -11.90
N ARG A 161 -13.45 7.20 -12.01
CA ARG A 161 -13.31 8.15 -10.89
C ARG A 161 -14.65 8.76 -10.45
N ALA A 162 -15.63 8.89 -11.34
CA ALA A 162 -16.98 9.29 -10.98
C ALA A 162 -17.77 8.13 -10.33
N LEU A 163 -17.58 6.90 -10.78
CA LEU A 163 -18.21 5.68 -10.25
C LEU A 163 -17.67 5.30 -8.87
N THR A 164 -16.36 5.43 -8.61
CA THR A 164 -15.77 5.23 -7.28
C THR A 164 -16.27 6.28 -6.31
N HIS A 165 -16.24 7.57 -6.68
CA HIS A 165 -16.80 8.63 -5.84
C HIS A 165 -18.30 8.44 -5.59
N PHE A 166 -19.09 8.06 -6.60
CA PHE A 166 -20.51 7.74 -6.41
C PHE A 166 -20.70 6.55 -5.45
N SER A 167 -19.87 5.51 -5.56
CA SER A 167 -19.90 4.35 -4.66
C SER A 167 -19.53 4.72 -3.23
N GLU A 168 -18.52 5.58 -3.02
CA GLU A 168 -18.20 6.15 -1.71
C GLU A 168 -19.35 6.97 -1.12
N GLN A 169 -20.04 7.77 -1.94
CA GLN A 169 -21.21 8.51 -1.46
C GLN A 169 -22.37 7.57 -1.11
N LEU A 170 -22.51 6.43 -1.80
CA LEU A 170 -23.47 5.39 -1.42
C LEU A 170 -23.09 4.65 -0.13
N THR A 171 -21.81 4.35 0.13
CA THR A 171 -21.40 3.75 1.41
C THR A 171 -21.61 4.73 2.57
N LYS A 172 -21.15 5.97 2.43
CA LYS A 172 -21.39 7.06 3.40
C LYS A 172 -22.89 7.27 3.66
N ASN A 173 -23.74 7.22 2.62
CA ASN A 173 -25.19 7.32 2.78
C ASN A 173 -25.81 6.07 3.45
N SER A 174 -25.25 4.88 3.25
CA SER A 174 -25.64 3.65 3.94
C SER A 174 -25.28 3.68 5.42
N GLU A 175 -24.11 4.23 5.76
CA GLU A 175 -23.65 4.45 7.14
C GLU A 175 -24.54 5.48 7.87
N LEU A 176 -24.75 6.66 7.29
CA LEU A 176 -25.66 7.68 7.83
C LEU A 176 -27.09 7.18 8.03
N ARG A 177 -27.58 6.24 7.19
CA ARG A 177 -28.89 5.59 7.39
C ARG A 177 -28.90 4.65 8.60
N LYS A 178 -27.80 3.92 8.86
CA LYS A 178 -27.66 3.08 10.06
C LYS A 178 -27.61 3.92 11.32
N GLU A 179 -26.85 5.02 11.31
CA GLU A 179 -26.78 5.98 12.42
C GLU A 179 -28.14 6.65 12.68
N LEU A 180 -28.87 7.05 11.63
CA LEU A 180 -30.23 7.57 11.78
C LEU A 180 -31.17 6.52 12.39
N GLN A 181 -31.00 5.24 12.05
CA GLN A 181 -31.78 4.14 12.60
C GLN A 181 -31.43 3.87 14.08
N THR A 182 -30.15 3.86 14.48
CA THR A 182 -29.77 3.69 15.89
C THR A 182 -30.27 4.86 16.74
N LEU A 183 -30.04 6.11 16.29
CA LEU A 183 -30.56 7.31 16.96
C LEU A 183 -32.10 7.31 17.06
N HIS A 184 -32.81 6.78 16.06
CA HIS A 184 -34.27 6.64 16.13
C HIS A 184 -34.70 5.60 17.18
N ILE A 185 -34.03 4.44 17.25
CA ILE A 185 -34.29 3.40 18.25
C ILE A 185 -34.00 3.93 19.66
N GLU A 186 -32.87 4.63 19.84
CA GLU A 186 -32.49 5.28 21.11
C GLU A 186 -33.51 6.34 21.54
N ARG A 187 -33.95 7.20 20.63
CA ARG A 187 -35.03 8.17 20.88
C ARG A 187 -36.32 7.50 21.31
N VAL A 188 -36.71 6.38 20.70
CA VAL A 188 -37.91 5.61 21.08
C VAL A 188 -37.72 4.99 22.46
N ARG A 189 -36.56 4.41 22.77
CA ARG A 189 -36.21 3.86 24.09
C ARG A 189 -36.23 4.93 25.18
N PHE A 190 -35.69 6.12 24.89
CA PHE A 190 -35.73 7.28 25.79
C PHE A 190 -37.17 7.75 26.03
N GLN A 191 -37.99 7.86 24.99
CA GLN A 191 -39.41 8.22 25.13
C GLN A 191 -40.22 7.17 25.91
N GLN A 192 -39.88 5.89 25.82
CA GLN A 192 -40.47 4.84 26.65
C GLN A 192 -40.06 4.98 28.12
N LEU A 193 -38.78 5.26 28.40
CA LEU A 193 -38.28 5.52 29.75
C LEU A 193 -38.92 6.77 30.36
N GLN A 194 -39.01 7.87 29.61
CA GLN A 194 -39.69 9.09 30.04
C GLN A 194 -41.15 8.81 30.42
N LYS A 195 -41.92 8.14 29.54
CA LYS A 195 -43.31 7.76 29.80
C LYS A 195 -43.48 6.81 30.99
N ARG A 196 -42.45 6.03 31.34
CA ARG A 196 -42.43 5.21 32.56
C ARG A 196 -42.22 6.08 33.80
N LEU A 197 -41.21 6.95 33.79
CA LEU A 197 -40.93 7.88 34.89
C LEU A 197 -42.10 8.84 35.16
N GLU A 198 -42.78 9.31 34.11
CA GLU A 198 -43.99 10.13 34.22
C GLU A 198 -45.15 9.40 34.91
N LYS A 199 -45.31 8.08 34.68
CA LYS A 199 -46.29 7.25 35.39
C LYS A 199 -45.91 7.04 36.84
N GLU A 200 -44.66 6.66 37.12
CA GLU A 200 -44.16 6.46 38.48
C GLU A 200 -44.28 7.75 39.32
N LEU A 201 -44.01 8.92 38.72
CA LEU A 201 -44.21 10.24 39.32
C LEU A 201 -45.70 10.55 39.53
N HIS A 202 -46.59 10.19 38.59
CA HIS A 202 -48.04 10.32 38.78
C HIS A 202 -48.53 9.44 39.95
N ASP A 203 -48.07 8.20 40.06
CA ASP A 203 -48.45 7.28 41.12
C ASP A 203 -47.92 7.72 42.49
N VAL A 204 -46.71 8.27 42.56
CA VAL A 204 -46.21 8.94 43.78
C VAL A 204 -47.11 10.14 44.15
N ARG A 205 -47.46 11.01 43.19
CA ARG A 205 -48.43 12.11 43.43
C ARG A 205 -49.81 11.60 43.86
N LYS A 206 -50.26 10.44 43.37
CA LYS A 206 -51.52 9.78 43.77
C LYS A 206 -51.44 9.23 45.20
N LYS A 207 -50.32 8.59 45.58
CA LYS A 207 -50.05 8.13 46.95
C LYS A 207 -50.01 9.30 47.93
N ILE A 208 -49.33 10.40 47.58
CA ILE A 208 -49.29 11.63 48.39
C ILE A 208 -50.70 12.20 48.61
N ARG A 209 -51.54 12.30 47.56
CA ARG A 209 -52.94 12.72 47.72
C ARG A 209 -53.75 11.76 48.60
N GLY A 210 -53.51 10.45 48.50
CA GLY A 210 -54.13 9.45 49.38
C GLY A 210 -53.77 9.66 50.86
N ILE A 211 -52.49 9.92 51.15
CA ILE A 211 -52.00 10.21 52.51
C ILE A 211 -52.57 11.53 53.03
N ILE A 212 -52.65 12.58 52.22
CA ILE A 212 -53.28 13.86 52.59
C ILE A 212 -54.77 13.65 52.93
N ASN A 213 -55.51 12.93 52.09
CA ASN A 213 -56.93 12.66 52.34
C ASN A 213 -57.15 11.84 53.62
N LEU A 214 -56.30 10.82 53.87
CA LEU A 214 -56.33 10.03 55.09
C LEU A 214 -55.99 10.88 56.33
N SER A 215 -54.99 11.77 56.22
CA SER A 215 -54.61 12.69 57.29
C SER A 215 -55.73 13.69 57.60
N ASN A 216 -56.41 14.22 56.59
CA ASN A 216 -57.55 15.13 56.77
C ASN A 216 -58.69 14.40 57.48
N ALA A 217 -59.09 13.21 57.01
CA ALA A 217 -60.13 12.41 57.67
C ALA A 217 -59.78 12.06 59.14
N ALA A 218 -58.50 11.81 59.44
CA ALA A 218 -58.03 11.61 60.81
C ALA A 218 -58.05 12.90 61.65
N TYR A 219 -57.75 14.07 61.06
CA TYR A 219 -57.91 15.37 61.72
C TYR A 219 -59.38 15.70 62.00
N ASP A 220 -60.27 15.47 61.03
CA ASP A 220 -61.71 15.71 61.16
C ASP A 220 -62.29 14.81 62.26
N ALA A 221 -62.00 13.50 62.24
CA ALA A 221 -62.41 12.57 63.29
C ALA A 221 -61.87 12.94 64.68
N ARG A 222 -60.65 13.50 64.76
CA ARG A 222 -60.09 14.02 66.02
C ARG A 222 -60.81 15.27 66.51
N VAL A 223 -61.17 16.20 65.62
CA VAL A 223 -61.97 17.40 65.95
C VAL A 223 -63.36 16.99 66.43
N ASP A 224 -63.97 16.00 65.80
CA ASP A 224 -65.25 15.40 66.18
C ASP A 224 -65.21 14.73 67.56
N ALA A 225 -64.13 14.01 67.88
CA ALA A 225 -63.92 13.44 69.20
C ALA A 225 -63.67 14.53 70.26
N GLN A 226 -62.93 15.58 69.90
CA GLN A 226 -62.62 16.70 70.79
C GLN A 226 -63.88 17.55 71.11
N SER A 227 -64.75 17.81 70.14
CA SER A 227 -66.00 18.55 70.33
C SER A 227 -67.01 17.76 71.18
N LYS A 228 -67.11 16.44 70.96
CA LYS A 228 -67.88 15.53 71.83
C LYS A 228 -67.33 15.52 73.27
N MET A 229 -66.00 15.53 73.44
CA MET A 229 -65.37 15.64 74.77
C MET A 229 -65.66 16.98 75.44
N THR A 230 -65.59 18.12 74.74
CA THR A 230 -65.89 19.42 75.35
C THR A 230 -67.37 19.52 75.73
N MET A 231 -68.28 19.05 74.88
CA MET A 231 -69.72 18.98 75.17
C MET A 231 -70.00 18.13 76.43
N MET A 232 -69.36 16.97 76.57
CA MET A 232 -69.51 16.13 77.77
C MET A 232 -68.94 16.80 79.02
N LYS A 233 -67.78 17.48 78.93
CA LYS A 233 -67.21 18.25 80.05
C LYS A 233 -68.12 19.40 80.47
N GLU A 234 -68.65 20.15 79.51
CA GLU A 234 -69.65 21.20 79.79
C GLU A 234 -70.91 20.64 80.43
N LYS A 235 -71.40 19.46 80.00
CA LYS A 235 -72.54 18.81 80.65
C LYS A 235 -72.21 18.48 82.10
N VAL A 236 -71.09 17.81 82.38
CA VAL A 236 -70.68 17.47 83.76
C VAL A 236 -70.54 18.72 84.64
N VAL A 237 -70.04 19.85 84.10
CA VAL A 237 -69.97 21.12 84.84
C VAL A 237 -71.38 21.69 85.12
N LYS A 238 -72.32 21.58 84.18
CA LYS A 238 -73.72 22.02 84.35
C LYS A 238 -74.47 21.12 85.35
N ASP A 239 -74.35 19.80 85.21
CA ASP A 239 -74.96 18.80 86.10
C ASP A 239 -74.43 18.97 87.55
N LEU A 240 -73.10 19.19 87.72
CA LEU A 240 -72.48 19.45 89.03
C LEU A 240 -72.92 20.81 89.62
N ALA A 241 -73.12 21.83 88.79
CA ALA A 241 -73.64 23.12 89.23
C ALA A 241 -75.12 23.03 89.66
N GLN A 242 -75.93 22.20 88.99
CA GLN A 242 -77.30 21.89 89.38
C GLN A 242 -77.34 21.13 90.71
N TYR A 243 -76.58 20.04 90.85
CA TYR A 243 -76.46 19.29 92.11
C TYR A 243 -76.02 20.17 93.28
N ASN A 244 -75.04 21.07 93.07
CA ASN A 244 -74.61 22.03 94.09
C ASN A 244 -75.64 23.13 94.41
N ALA A 245 -76.62 23.38 93.53
CA ALA A 245 -77.73 24.29 93.81
C ALA A 245 -78.86 23.57 94.56
N GLU A 246 -79.20 22.36 94.15
CA GLU A 246 -80.15 21.47 94.83
C GLU A 246 -79.70 21.17 96.26
N MET A 247 -78.41 20.83 96.46
CA MET A 247 -77.86 20.57 97.79
C MET A 247 -77.95 21.80 98.70
N LYS A 248 -77.69 23.01 98.17
CA LYS A 248 -77.86 24.26 98.93
C LYS A 248 -79.30 24.61 99.25
N GLU A 249 -80.25 24.15 98.44
CA GLU A 249 -81.68 24.29 98.75
C GLU A 249 -82.10 23.28 99.83
N LEU A 250 -81.61 22.04 99.76
CA LEU A 250 -81.78 21.05 100.84
C LEU A 250 -81.14 21.53 102.15
N GLU A 251 -79.94 22.12 102.12
CA GLU A 251 -79.31 22.77 103.28
C GLU A 251 -80.18 23.89 103.87
N ARG A 252 -80.82 24.72 103.03
CA ARG A 252 -81.77 25.76 103.49
C ARG A 252 -83.03 25.18 104.10
N VAL A 253 -83.62 24.16 103.48
CA VAL A 253 -84.81 23.47 104.00
C VAL A 253 -84.48 22.81 105.33
N LEU A 254 -83.35 22.10 105.44
CA LEU A 254 -82.88 21.50 106.69
C LEU A 254 -82.54 22.55 107.75
N ALA A 255 -81.96 23.70 107.39
CA ALA A 255 -81.71 24.79 108.34
C ALA A 255 -83.02 25.46 108.81
N HIS A 256 -84.02 25.59 107.93
CA HIS A 256 -85.36 26.06 108.28
C HIS A 256 -86.09 25.03 109.16
N GLU A 257 -86.04 23.75 108.84
CA GLU A 257 -86.60 22.66 109.66
C GLU A 257 -85.89 22.56 111.01
N PHE A 258 -84.56 22.75 111.06
CA PHE A 258 -83.82 22.79 112.32
C PHE A 258 -84.21 24.01 113.15
N SER A 259 -84.29 25.20 112.55
CA SER A 259 -84.72 26.42 113.24
C SER A 259 -86.18 26.34 113.71
N LEU A 260 -87.07 25.73 112.91
CA LEU A 260 -88.44 25.43 113.30
C LEU A 260 -88.49 24.38 114.42
N LYS A 261 -87.67 23.33 114.35
CA LYS A 261 -87.55 22.31 115.39
C LYS A 261 -86.97 22.89 116.68
N GLU A 262 -86.01 23.80 116.60
CA GLU A 262 -85.41 24.52 117.73
C GLU A 262 -86.39 25.53 118.33
N PHE A 263 -87.18 26.22 117.51
CA PHE A 263 -88.30 27.05 117.98
C PHE A 263 -89.36 26.19 118.68
N MET A 264 -89.73 25.04 118.09
CA MET A 264 -90.69 24.10 118.66
C MET A 264 -90.16 23.43 119.93
N THR A 265 -88.89 23.02 120.01
CA THR A 265 -88.31 22.51 121.26
C THR A 265 -88.14 23.61 122.28
N THR A 266 -87.84 24.86 121.91
CA THR A 266 -87.85 25.98 122.87
C THR A 266 -89.25 26.22 123.42
N LYS A 267 -90.29 26.16 122.57
CA LYS A 267 -91.70 26.28 123.00
C LYS A 267 -92.20 25.09 123.82
N CYS A 268 -91.81 23.86 123.49
CA CYS A 268 -92.14 22.67 124.26
C CYS A 268 -91.29 22.53 125.54
N ASN A 269 -90.06 23.04 125.58
CA ASN A 269 -89.26 23.08 126.81
C ASN A 269 -89.78 24.13 127.81
N GLU A 270 -90.56 25.12 127.36
CA GLU A 270 -91.42 25.94 128.24
C GLU A 270 -92.69 25.20 128.69
N GLN A 271 -93.07 24.08 128.06
CA GLN A 271 -94.28 23.29 128.36
C GLN A 271 -94.10 21.77 128.21
N THR A 272 -93.55 21.14 129.26
CA THR A 272 -93.46 19.68 129.49
C THR A 272 -92.24 18.98 128.87
N GLY A 273 -91.50 18.25 129.71
CA GLY A 273 -90.47 17.27 129.27
C GLY A 273 -90.92 15.82 129.46
N GLN A 274 -90.01 14.87 129.21
CA GLN A 274 -90.18 13.41 129.21
C GLN A 274 -90.92 12.80 127.99
N ASP A 275 -90.67 11.54 127.55
CA ASP A 275 -89.47 10.66 127.58
C ASP A 275 -89.72 9.38 126.72
N VAL A 276 -88.66 8.62 126.37
CA VAL A 276 -88.58 7.20 125.90
C VAL A 276 -89.27 6.71 124.59
N GLY A 277 -88.62 5.75 123.89
CA GLY A 277 -89.25 4.71 123.03
C GLY A 277 -89.09 4.90 121.50
N ASN A 278 -88.33 4.13 120.68
CA ASN A 278 -87.69 2.79 120.72
C ASN A 278 -88.57 1.55 120.37
N GLU A 279 -87.91 0.52 119.79
CA GLU A 279 -88.38 -0.79 119.26
C GLU A 279 -88.79 -0.84 117.75
N ALA A 280 -88.44 -1.77 116.84
CA ALA A 280 -87.58 -2.99 116.73
C ALA A 280 -88.32 -4.32 116.37
N VAL A 281 -87.56 -5.36 115.93
CA VAL A 281 -87.96 -6.80 115.78
C VAL A 281 -88.86 -7.16 114.56
N SER A 282 -88.83 -8.35 113.91
CA SER A 282 -87.77 -9.33 113.54
C SER A 282 -88.28 -10.35 112.47
N GLU A 283 -87.35 -11.19 111.98
CA GLU A 283 -87.43 -12.48 111.28
C GLU A 283 -88.68 -13.39 111.44
N LEU A 284 -88.89 -14.34 110.49
CA LEU A 284 -88.99 -15.79 110.80
C LEU A 284 -88.92 -16.72 109.55
N LYS A 285 -88.80 -18.04 109.80
CA LYS A 285 -88.64 -19.17 108.84
C LYS A 285 -90.02 -19.82 108.52
N GLU A 286 -90.23 -20.99 107.88
CA GLU A 286 -89.44 -22.20 107.55
C GLU A 286 -90.26 -23.08 106.55
N GLN A 287 -89.64 -24.02 105.78
CA GLN A 287 -90.07 -25.44 105.63
C GLN A 287 -89.18 -26.25 104.67
N ARG A 288 -89.35 -27.60 104.63
CA ARG A 288 -88.40 -28.60 104.08
C ARG A 288 -89.11 -29.68 103.24
N MET A 289 -88.38 -30.34 102.35
CA MET A 289 -88.58 -31.73 101.89
C MET A 289 -87.25 -32.32 101.37
N MET A 290 -87.16 -33.64 101.26
CA MET A 290 -86.04 -34.42 100.67
C MET A 290 -86.55 -35.22 99.43
N ASP A 291 -85.92 -36.22 98.80
CA ASP A 291 -84.73 -37.08 99.01
C ASP A 291 -84.46 -37.86 97.68
N PRO A 292 -83.38 -38.66 97.48
CA PRO A 292 -82.01 -38.63 98.03
C PRO A 292 -80.90 -38.75 96.94
N GLU A 293 -79.64 -38.39 97.22
CA GLU A 293 -78.46 -38.83 96.42
C GLU A 293 -77.18 -39.09 97.26
N GLU A 294 -77.38 -39.66 98.45
CA GLU A 294 -76.43 -39.72 99.57
C GLU A 294 -75.25 -40.70 99.41
N LYS A 295 -74.70 -40.87 98.20
CA LYS A 295 -73.51 -41.70 97.92
C LYS A 295 -72.50 -41.09 96.94
N SER A 296 -72.92 -40.05 96.21
CA SER A 296 -72.01 -39.13 95.52
C SER A 296 -71.37 -38.16 96.52
N LEU A 297 -72.07 -37.86 97.62
CA LEU A 297 -71.73 -36.81 98.59
C LEU A 297 -70.54 -37.16 99.48
N ASP A 298 -70.48 -38.33 100.13
CA ASP A 298 -69.35 -38.70 101.03
C ASP A 298 -67.97 -38.53 100.36
N ALA A 299 -67.85 -38.99 99.11
CA ALA A 299 -66.60 -38.91 98.34
C ALA A 299 -66.26 -37.47 97.92
N LEU A 300 -67.27 -36.65 97.62
CA LEU A 300 -67.08 -35.22 97.36
C LEU A 300 -66.76 -34.46 98.65
N GLU A 301 -67.35 -34.82 99.79
CA GLU A 301 -67.17 -34.14 101.08
C GLU A 301 -65.81 -34.45 101.71
N ASP A 302 -65.29 -35.68 101.56
CA ASP A 302 -63.90 -36.01 101.94
C ASP A 302 -62.87 -35.27 101.07
N VAL A 303 -63.14 -35.10 99.77
CA VAL A 303 -62.31 -34.24 98.90
C VAL A 303 -62.48 -32.77 99.30
N PHE A 304 -63.69 -32.32 99.64
CA PHE A 304 -63.97 -30.95 100.05
C PHE A 304 -63.26 -30.58 101.35
N LYS A 305 -63.36 -31.40 102.41
CA LYS A 305 -62.61 -31.22 103.67
C LYS A 305 -61.10 -31.15 103.43
N ARG A 306 -60.59 -31.92 102.46
CA ARG A 306 -59.18 -31.94 102.06
C ARG A 306 -58.75 -30.72 101.23
N ILE A 307 -59.69 -30.01 100.61
CA ILE A 307 -59.46 -28.70 99.97
C ILE A 307 -59.62 -27.56 100.98
N GLN A 308 -60.65 -27.61 101.84
CA GLN A 308 -60.90 -26.66 102.94
C GLN A 308 -59.69 -26.54 103.87
N THR A 309 -59.11 -27.67 104.29
CA THR A 309 -57.87 -27.71 105.10
C THR A 309 -56.61 -27.21 104.40
N VAL A 310 -56.62 -27.06 103.07
CA VAL A 310 -55.51 -26.51 102.27
C VAL A 310 -55.75 -25.04 101.88
N THR A 311 -57.01 -24.61 101.78
CA THR A 311 -57.40 -23.31 101.22
C THR A 311 -57.86 -22.30 102.29
N GLY A 312 -58.40 -22.77 103.41
CA GLY A 312 -58.74 -21.94 104.57
C GLY A 312 -60.00 -21.07 104.42
N GLU A 313 -60.96 -21.47 103.59
CA GLU A 313 -62.24 -20.78 103.40
C GLU A 313 -63.40 -21.74 103.70
N ASP A 314 -64.33 -21.32 104.55
CA ASP A 314 -65.39 -22.16 105.13
C ASP A 314 -66.76 -22.07 104.40
N ASP A 315 -66.84 -21.27 103.33
CA ASP A 315 -68.06 -21.09 102.52
C ASP A 315 -67.89 -21.76 101.14
N LEU A 316 -68.80 -22.67 100.82
CA LEU A 316 -68.73 -23.57 99.66
C LEU A 316 -68.96 -22.82 98.35
N ASP A 317 -69.92 -21.90 98.31
CA ASP A 317 -70.22 -21.11 97.10
C ASP A 317 -69.10 -20.12 96.80
N MET A 318 -68.48 -19.55 97.85
CA MET A 318 -67.27 -18.72 97.74
C MET A 318 -66.10 -19.51 97.16
N LEU A 319 -65.82 -20.71 97.67
CA LEU A 319 -64.71 -21.55 97.19
C LEU A 319 -64.89 -21.98 95.73
N VAL A 320 -66.10 -22.39 95.33
CA VAL A 320 -66.41 -22.75 93.93
C VAL A 320 -66.30 -21.51 93.03
N THR A 321 -66.85 -20.37 93.44
CA THR A 321 -66.73 -19.11 92.70
C THR A 321 -65.27 -18.69 92.52
N ARG A 322 -64.45 -18.83 93.56
CA ARG A 322 -63.01 -18.54 93.54
C ARG A 322 -62.25 -19.52 92.64
N PHE A 323 -62.62 -20.81 92.62
CA PHE A 323 -62.02 -21.79 91.72
C PHE A 323 -62.34 -21.47 90.25
N ILE A 324 -63.59 -21.15 89.92
CA ILE A 324 -64.00 -20.72 88.57
C ILE A 324 -63.23 -19.46 88.13
N GLN A 325 -63.11 -18.46 89.00
CA GLN A 325 -62.31 -17.25 88.71
C GLN A 325 -60.81 -17.56 88.49
N ILE A 326 -60.25 -18.56 89.18
CA ILE A 326 -58.88 -19.03 88.97
C ILE A 326 -58.77 -19.81 87.66
N GLU A 327 -59.78 -20.63 87.31
CA GLU A 327 -59.84 -21.39 86.07
C GLU A 327 -59.98 -20.48 84.84
N ASP A 328 -60.90 -19.50 84.85
CA ASP A 328 -61.03 -18.46 83.81
C ASP A 328 -59.72 -17.68 83.65
N ARG A 329 -59.07 -17.32 84.76
CA ARG A 329 -57.76 -16.66 84.74
C ARG A 329 -56.66 -17.57 84.18
N ASN A 330 -56.71 -18.87 84.44
CA ASN A 330 -55.74 -19.83 83.92
C ASN A 330 -55.99 -20.13 82.43
N PHE A 331 -57.25 -20.19 81.99
CA PHE A 331 -57.66 -20.34 80.60
C PHE A 331 -57.26 -19.11 79.76
N THR A 332 -57.50 -17.90 80.27
CA THR A 332 -57.03 -16.67 79.60
C THR A 332 -55.49 -16.57 79.55
N LEU A 333 -54.79 -16.98 80.61
CA LEU A 333 -53.32 -17.12 80.60
C LEU A 333 -52.83 -18.17 79.59
N PHE A 334 -53.48 -19.33 79.52
CA PHE A 334 -53.14 -20.40 78.57
C PHE A 334 -53.34 -19.96 77.12
N ASN A 335 -54.46 -19.30 76.82
CA ASN A 335 -54.73 -18.73 75.51
C ASN A 335 -53.69 -17.67 75.13
N PHE A 336 -53.33 -16.78 76.05
CA PHE A 336 -52.25 -15.81 75.84
C PHE A 336 -50.89 -16.48 75.60
N VAL A 337 -50.54 -17.53 76.36
CA VAL A 337 -49.29 -18.30 76.16
C VAL A 337 -49.28 -19.00 74.80
N ASN A 338 -50.41 -19.54 74.36
CA ASN A 338 -50.54 -20.15 73.03
C ASN A 338 -50.43 -19.10 71.90
N GLU A 339 -51.07 -17.93 72.06
CA GLU A 339 -50.94 -16.81 71.11
C GLU A 339 -49.50 -16.32 71.02
N GLN A 340 -48.84 -16.09 72.16
CA GLN A 340 -47.42 -15.71 72.21
C GLN A 340 -46.50 -16.80 71.64
N THR A 341 -46.83 -18.08 71.80
CA THR A 341 -46.10 -19.20 71.18
C THR A 341 -46.26 -19.21 69.67
N ASN A 342 -47.47 -18.94 69.16
CA ASN A 342 -47.74 -18.80 67.72
C ASN A 342 -47.02 -17.58 67.13
N VAL A 343 -47.06 -16.42 67.78
CA VAL A 343 -46.32 -15.21 67.38
C VAL A 343 -44.81 -15.45 67.42
N THR A 344 -44.31 -16.13 68.46
CA THR A 344 -42.89 -16.52 68.56
C THR A 344 -42.49 -17.46 67.43
N LYS A 345 -43.38 -18.37 67.00
CA LYS A 345 -43.13 -19.24 65.85
C LYS A 345 -43.10 -18.45 64.54
N THR A 346 -44.11 -17.63 64.24
CA THR A 346 -44.14 -16.87 62.98
C THR A 346 -42.96 -15.90 62.87
N LEU A 347 -42.51 -15.29 63.97
CA LEU A 347 -41.29 -14.48 64.01
C LEU A 347 -40.02 -15.30 63.76
N ARG A 348 -39.90 -16.52 64.30
CA ARG A 348 -38.77 -17.44 63.99
C ARG A 348 -38.78 -17.87 62.52
N ASP A 349 -39.95 -18.20 61.99
CA ASP A 349 -40.12 -18.59 60.59
C ASP A 349 -39.69 -17.42 59.67
N GLN A 350 -40.15 -16.19 59.95
CA GLN A 350 -39.72 -14.97 59.25
C GLN A 350 -38.22 -14.68 59.36
N ILE A 351 -37.63 -14.84 60.55
CA ILE A 351 -36.17 -14.70 60.75
C ILE A 351 -35.41 -15.73 59.90
N SER A 352 -35.87 -16.99 59.86
CA SER A 352 -35.24 -18.03 59.04
C SER A 352 -35.35 -17.74 57.53
N GLN A 353 -36.48 -17.18 57.09
CA GLN A 353 -36.66 -16.74 55.70
C GLN A 353 -35.71 -15.59 55.36
N MET A 354 -35.66 -14.52 56.17
CA MET A 354 -34.74 -13.40 55.91
C MET A 354 -33.26 -13.82 55.98
N GLN A 355 -32.90 -14.80 56.83
CA GLN A 355 -31.56 -15.38 56.85
C GLN A 355 -31.25 -16.15 55.55
N ALA A 356 -32.19 -16.96 55.04
CA ALA A 356 -32.04 -17.67 53.78
C ALA A 356 -31.96 -16.72 52.57
N GLU A 357 -32.78 -15.67 52.54
CA GLU A 357 -32.72 -14.61 51.52
C GLU A 357 -31.39 -13.84 51.59
N THR A 358 -30.92 -13.47 52.78
CA THR A 358 -29.63 -12.81 52.99
C THR A 358 -28.47 -13.67 52.49
N GLU A 359 -28.49 -14.98 52.76
CA GLU A 359 -27.46 -15.90 52.28
C GLU A 359 -27.51 -16.09 50.75
N GLN A 360 -28.70 -16.14 50.15
CA GLN A 360 -28.84 -16.16 48.69
C GLN A 360 -28.28 -14.88 48.04
N PHE A 361 -28.58 -13.69 48.60
CA PHE A 361 -28.00 -12.44 48.13
C PHE A 361 -26.47 -12.38 48.34
N ARG A 362 -25.96 -12.95 49.45
CA ARG A 362 -24.51 -13.05 49.71
C ARG A 362 -23.80 -13.92 48.67
N VAL A 363 -24.35 -15.09 48.34
CA VAL A 363 -23.79 -16.01 47.34
C VAL A 363 -23.90 -15.43 45.93
N ALA A 364 -25.04 -14.84 45.57
CA ALA A 364 -25.23 -14.18 44.27
C ALA A 364 -24.29 -12.98 44.09
N GLY A 365 -24.11 -12.16 45.13
CA GLY A 365 -23.15 -11.04 45.13
C GLY A 365 -21.71 -11.51 44.97
N LEU A 366 -21.28 -12.57 45.68
CA LEU A 366 -19.94 -13.13 45.54
C LEU A 366 -19.67 -13.73 44.15
N GLN A 367 -20.66 -14.38 43.53
CA GLN A 367 -20.54 -14.85 42.16
C GLN A 367 -20.41 -13.66 41.19
N GLN A 368 -21.29 -12.65 41.32
CA GLN A 368 -21.25 -11.46 40.48
C GLN A 368 -19.93 -10.68 40.64
N ASP A 369 -19.37 -10.59 41.85
CA ASP A 369 -18.07 -9.95 42.11
C ASP A 369 -16.91 -10.71 41.46
N GLU A 370 -16.89 -12.04 41.50
CA GLU A 370 -15.81 -12.81 40.86
C GLU A 370 -15.98 -12.87 39.33
N ASP A 371 -17.22 -12.86 38.82
CA ASP A 371 -17.52 -12.67 37.40
C ASP A 371 -17.02 -11.30 36.93
N HIS A 372 -17.34 -10.21 37.65
CA HIS A 372 -16.81 -8.87 37.38
C HIS A 372 -15.29 -8.81 37.45
N ARG A 373 -14.65 -9.46 38.43
CA ARG A 373 -13.19 -9.56 38.52
C ARG A 373 -12.60 -10.33 37.34
N SER A 374 -13.24 -11.40 36.87
CA SER A 374 -12.80 -12.13 35.68
C SER A 374 -12.82 -11.24 34.44
N TRP A 375 -13.91 -10.50 34.25
CA TRP A 375 -14.07 -9.55 33.15
C TRP A 375 -13.04 -8.41 33.22
N LEU A 376 -12.82 -7.82 34.41
CA LEU A 376 -11.79 -6.79 34.60
C LEU A 376 -10.38 -7.30 34.32
N ARG A 377 -10.04 -8.55 34.71
CA ARG A 377 -8.74 -9.18 34.40
C ARG A 377 -8.54 -9.39 32.89
N ASP A 378 -9.61 -9.71 32.15
CA ASP A 378 -9.52 -9.86 30.70
C ASP A 378 -9.49 -8.50 29.97
N ILE A 379 -10.20 -7.48 30.44
CA ILE A 379 -10.06 -6.10 29.91
C ILE A 379 -8.63 -5.57 30.15
N ASP A 380 -8.07 -5.74 31.35
CA ASP A 380 -6.67 -5.39 31.67
C ASP A 380 -5.66 -6.11 30.76
N ARG A 381 -5.89 -7.40 30.46
CA ARG A 381 -5.09 -8.16 29.50
C ARG A 381 -5.19 -7.61 28.07
N GLN A 382 -6.39 -7.24 27.60
CA GLN A 382 -6.56 -6.65 26.27
C GLN A 382 -5.96 -5.24 26.18
N GLN A 383 -6.08 -4.44 27.25
CA GLN A 383 -5.43 -3.14 27.36
C GLN A 383 -3.91 -3.28 27.22
N LYS A 384 -3.26 -4.09 28.07
CA LYS A 384 -1.80 -4.32 28.03
C LYS A 384 -1.30 -4.86 26.70
N LYS A 385 -2.08 -5.72 26.04
CA LYS A 385 -1.78 -6.18 24.67
C LYS A 385 -1.83 -5.03 23.66
N THR A 386 -2.83 -4.16 23.75
CA THR A 386 -3.00 -3.01 22.85
C THR A 386 -1.93 -1.94 23.10
N GLU A 387 -1.56 -1.71 24.36
CA GLU A 387 -0.46 -0.83 24.77
C GLU A 387 0.88 -1.32 24.20
N SER A 388 1.21 -2.61 24.37
CA SER A 388 2.41 -3.21 23.78
C SER A 388 2.44 -3.07 22.25
N GLN A 389 1.29 -3.26 21.57
CA GLN A 389 1.21 -3.07 20.11
C GLN A 389 1.38 -1.60 19.71
N ALA A 390 0.86 -0.66 20.50
CA ALA A 390 1.06 0.78 20.27
C ALA A 390 2.52 1.20 20.49
N GLU A 391 3.20 0.64 21.50
CA GLU A 391 4.64 0.83 21.71
C GLU A 391 5.45 0.25 20.54
N ASP A 392 5.15 -0.96 20.07
CA ASP A 392 5.80 -1.57 18.89
C ASP A 392 5.66 -0.69 17.64
N TYR A 393 4.45 -0.20 17.34
CA TYR A 393 4.23 0.70 16.19
C TYR A 393 4.91 2.06 16.37
N ASN A 394 4.94 2.63 17.59
CA ASN A 394 5.65 3.88 17.87
C ASN A 394 7.18 3.71 17.75
N ASN A 395 7.72 2.55 18.14
CA ASN A 395 9.12 2.20 17.95
C ASN A 395 9.46 2.05 16.46
N GLN A 396 8.62 1.37 15.67
CA GLN A 396 8.77 1.27 14.21
C GLN A 396 8.69 2.63 13.52
N ALA A 397 7.75 3.50 13.93
CA ALA A 397 7.65 4.87 13.44
C ALA A 397 8.92 5.67 13.79
N SER A 398 9.41 5.59 15.02
CA SER A 398 10.65 6.26 15.46
C SER A 398 11.88 5.82 14.65
N ILE A 399 12.00 4.53 14.34
CA ILE A 399 13.07 4.00 13.47
C ILE A 399 12.91 4.54 12.04
N THR A 400 11.69 4.51 11.50
CA THR A 400 11.40 4.98 10.13
C THR A 400 11.66 6.49 9.98
N SER A 401 11.27 7.31 10.96
CA SER A 401 11.55 8.75 10.97
C SER A 401 13.04 9.07 11.07
N LYS A 402 13.85 8.24 11.76
CA LYS A 402 15.32 8.39 11.75
C LYS A 402 15.90 8.12 10.38
N ILE A 403 15.55 6.98 9.77
CA ILE A 403 15.96 6.62 8.41
C ILE A 403 15.56 7.72 7.40
N LEU A 404 14.35 8.27 7.53
CA LEU A 404 13.86 9.35 6.66
C LEU A 404 14.61 10.67 6.87
N ALA A 405 15.01 10.99 8.11
CA ALA A 405 15.86 12.14 8.44
C ALA A 405 17.29 11.96 7.90
N ASP A 406 17.86 10.75 7.99
CA ASP A 406 19.17 10.42 7.43
C ASP A 406 19.15 10.52 5.89
N VAL A 407 18.12 9.96 5.24
CA VAL A 407 17.90 10.09 3.78
C VAL A 407 17.74 11.56 3.37
N LYS A 408 16.90 12.34 4.07
CA LYS A 408 16.76 13.79 3.83
C LYS A 408 18.09 14.53 3.94
N THR A 409 18.92 14.17 4.92
CA THR A 409 20.25 14.77 5.12
C THR A 409 21.21 14.37 4.00
N GLY A 410 21.17 13.11 3.55
CA GLY A 410 21.92 12.61 2.40
C GLY A 410 21.55 13.32 1.09
N VAL A 411 20.25 13.44 0.78
CA VAL A 411 19.76 14.16 -0.40
C VAL A 411 20.17 15.64 -0.35
N ASN A 412 20.07 16.30 0.82
CA ASN A 412 20.52 17.68 0.98
C ASN A 412 22.03 17.84 0.73
N SER A 413 22.84 16.87 1.17
CA SER A 413 24.29 16.83 0.92
C SER A 413 24.63 16.62 -0.55
N ILE A 414 23.87 15.79 -1.27
CA ILE A 414 24.01 15.59 -2.72
C ILE A 414 23.62 16.88 -3.48
N PHE A 415 22.47 17.49 -3.15
CA PHE A 415 22.03 18.77 -3.73
C PHE A 415 23.07 19.87 -3.57
N SER A 416 23.62 20.01 -2.35
CA SER A 416 24.64 21.01 -2.04
C SER A 416 25.96 20.79 -2.78
N LYS A 417 26.26 19.56 -3.21
CA LYS A 417 27.49 19.19 -3.94
C LYS A 417 27.36 19.26 -5.46
N MET A 418 26.15 19.09 -5.99
CA MET A 418 25.89 19.11 -7.43
C MET A 418 25.34 20.46 -7.92
N GLU A 419 25.33 21.48 -7.06
CA GLU A 419 24.90 22.86 -7.34
C GLU A 419 23.56 22.93 -8.13
N CYS A 420 22.61 22.07 -7.76
CA CYS A 420 21.35 21.92 -8.49
C CYS A 420 20.44 23.14 -8.30
N ASP A 421 19.95 23.72 -9.41
CA ASP A 421 19.07 24.89 -9.42
C ASP A 421 17.75 24.66 -8.66
N CYS A 422 17.66 25.17 -7.42
CA CYS A 422 16.45 25.04 -6.59
C CYS A 422 15.24 25.87 -7.09
N SER A 423 15.47 26.89 -7.93
CA SER A 423 14.48 27.90 -8.30
C SER A 423 13.15 27.32 -8.82
N GLY A 424 13.21 26.33 -9.72
CA GLY A 424 12.00 25.67 -10.26
C GLY A 424 11.18 24.89 -9.22
N ILE A 425 11.81 24.43 -8.13
CA ILE A 425 11.11 23.80 -7.00
C ILE A 425 10.58 24.89 -6.03
N GLU A 426 11.37 25.92 -5.74
CA GLU A 426 10.99 26.96 -4.78
C GLU A 426 9.84 27.85 -5.28
N ASP A 427 9.79 28.13 -6.58
CA ASP A 427 8.66 28.81 -7.25
C ASP A 427 7.38 27.96 -7.26
N THR A 428 7.48 26.63 -7.29
CA THR A 428 6.32 25.72 -7.35
C THR A 428 5.83 25.24 -5.98
N LEU A 429 6.70 25.23 -4.95
CA LEU A 429 6.37 24.85 -3.57
C LEU A 429 6.18 26.04 -2.61
N GLY A 430 6.36 27.27 -3.09
CA GLY A 430 5.98 28.49 -2.37
C GLY A 430 6.79 28.75 -1.10
N SER A 431 8.06 29.13 -1.27
CA SER A 431 8.93 29.66 -0.19
C SER A 431 9.21 28.73 1.00
N SER A 432 8.84 27.44 0.92
CA SER A 432 9.23 26.42 1.90
C SER A 432 10.66 25.95 1.65
N ALA A 433 11.63 26.82 1.97
CA ALA A 433 13.06 26.59 1.77
C ALA A 433 13.58 25.40 2.61
N GLY A 434 13.45 24.20 2.06
CA GLY A 434 13.94 22.97 2.67
C GLY A 434 13.27 21.70 2.14
N ILE A 435 14.04 20.61 2.14
CA ILE A 435 13.54 19.28 1.83
C ILE A 435 12.55 18.84 2.94
N THR A 436 11.35 18.42 2.55
CA THR A 436 10.25 17.93 3.39
C THR A 436 9.75 16.59 2.83
N GLU A 437 9.10 15.78 3.65
CA GLU A 437 8.72 14.40 3.28
C GLU A 437 7.88 14.33 1.98
N ASN A 438 7.02 15.34 1.75
CA ASN A 438 6.21 15.47 0.55
C ASN A 438 6.99 15.90 -0.72
N ASN A 439 8.17 16.51 -0.56
CA ASN A 439 8.96 17.04 -1.69
C ASN A 439 10.30 16.30 -1.93
N ILE A 440 10.72 15.38 -1.04
CA ILE A 440 11.93 14.53 -1.21
C ILE A 440 11.99 13.92 -2.61
N MET A 441 10.85 13.44 -3.14
CA MET A 441 10.78 12.82 -4.46
C MET A 441 11.03 13.83 -5.60
N SER A 442 10.53 15.06 -5.48
CA SER A 442 10.75 16.14 -6.45
C SER A 442 12.21 16.60 -6.46
N TYR A 443 12.84 16.69 -5.29
CA TYR A 443 14.28 16.91 -5.20
C TYR A 443 15.05 15.75 -5.82
N LEU A 444 14.78 14.49 -5.45
CA LEU A 444 15.45 13.32 -6.05
C LEU A 444 15.38 13.30 -7.58
N GLY A 445 14.24 13.64 -8.19
CA GLY A 445 14.11 13.74 -9.65
C GLY A 445 14.96 14.85 -10.29
N LEU A 446 15.16 15.99 -9.61
CA LEU A 446 16.08 17.03 -10.10
C LEU A 446 17.55 16.63 -9.93
N ALA A 447 17.90 15.92 -8.86
CA ALA A 447 19.23 15.34 -8.70
C ALA A 447 19.51 14.26 -9.76
N GLU A 448 18.52 13.43 -10.10
CA GLU A 448 18.59 12.46 -11.20
C GLU A 448 18.81 13.18 -12.54
N GLN A 449 18.02 14.20 -12.86
CA GLN A 449 18.21 14.99 -14.08
C GLN A 449 19.62 15.60 -14.14
N LYS A 450 20.10 16.23 -13.07
CA LYS A 450 21.45 16.83 -13.02
C LYS A 450 22.57 15.78 -13.08
N THR A 451 22.36 14.60 -12.51
CA THR A 451 23.29 13.46 -12.65
C THR A 451 23.35 12.99 -14.10
N ASN A 452 22.21 12.86 -14.77
CA ASN A 452 22.15 12.48 -16.19
C ASN A 452 22.75 13.55 -17.11
N GLU A 453 22.53 14.84 -16.84
CA GLU A 453 23.23 15.94 -17.52
C GLU A 453 24.75 15.78 -17.38
N LEU A 454 25.27 15.60 -16.15
CA LEU A 454 26.70 15.40 -15.89
C LEU A 454 27.27 14.14 -16.55
N LEU A 455 26.55 13.01 -16.54
CA LEU A 455 26.96 11.77 -17.20
C LEU A 455 27.03 11.92 -18.72
N THR A 456 26.10 12.65 -19.35
CA THR A 456 26.20 12.95 -20.79
C THR A 456 27.40 13.84 -21.13
N VAL A 457 27.72 14.82 -20.27
CA VAL A 457 28.93 15.65 -20.42
C VAL A 457 30.20 14.82 -20.22
N GLN A 458 30.23 13.92 -19.24
CA GLN A 458 31.36 13.02 -19.00
C GLN A 458 31.56 12.04 -20.17
N ALA A 459 30.49 11.45 -20.70
CA ALA A 459 30.56 10.60 -21.90
C ALA A 459 31.08 11.38 -23.12
N PHE A 460 30.66 12.64 -23.30
CA PHE A 460 31.14 13.52 -24.37
C PHE A 460 32.63 13.88 -24.21
N LEU A 461 33.11 14.14 -22.98
CA LEU A 461 34.53 14.36 -22.70
C LEU A 461 35.36 13.10 -22.95
N ASN A 462 34.91 11.94 -22.44
CA ASN A 462 35.54 10.64 -22.72
C ASN A 462 35.62 10.33 -24.23
N SER A 463 34.67 10.82 -25.04
CA SER A 463 34.70 10.66 -26.51
C SER A 463 35.68 11.60 -27.23
N LYS A 464 36.32 12.53 -26.51
CA LYS A 464 37.30 13.49 -27.03
C LYS A 464 38.72 13.27 -26.53
N ASP A 465 38.92 12.53 -25.45
CA ASP A 465 40.24 12.21 -24.92
C ASP A 465 40.94 11.17 -25.81
N LEU A 466 41.72 11.68 -26.78
CA LEU A 466 42.48 10.93 -27.79
C LEU A 466 43.54 9.95 -27.23
N GLU A 467 43.72 9.88 -25.91
CA GLU A 467 44.65 8.96 -25.23
C GLU A 467 43.99 7.66 -24.73
N LYS A 468 42.66 7.49 -24.91
CA LYS A 468 41.95 6.26 -24.53
C LYS A 468 41.22 5.65 -25.74
N ASP A 469 41.31 4.32 -25.87
CA ASP A 469 40.61 3.55 -26.91
C ASP A 469 39.09 3.56 -26.67
N TYR A 470 38.41 4.58 -27.18
CA TYR A 470 36.97 4.77 -27.02
C TYR A 470 36.18 3.69 -27.76
N ASN A 471 35.70 2.68 -27.02
CA ASN A 471 34.90 1.59 -27.54
C ASN A 471 33.40 1.96 -27.52
N PRO A 472 32.69 1.97 -28.68
CA PRO A 472 31.30 2.40 -28.74
C PRO A 472 30.31 1.50 -27.98
N LYS A 473 30.74 0.32 -27.51
CA LYS A 473 29.96 -0.55 -26.62
C LYS A 473 29.85 -0.03 -25.18
N ASP A 474 30.73 0.86 -24.76
CA ASP A 474 30.83 1.29 -23.36
C ASP A 474 29.99 2.55 -23.10
N LEU A 475 29.61 3.28 -24.15
CA LEU A 475 28.77 4.49 -24.08
C LEU A 475 27.43 4.26 -23.32
N PRO A 476 26.66 3.18 -23.52
CA PRO A 476 25.47 2.90 -22.72
C PRO A 476 25.78 2.65 -21.24
N ILE A 477 26.92 2.04 -20.93
CA ILE A 477 27.36 1.71 -19.56
C ILE A 477 27.68 3.02 -18.80
N PHE A 478 28.44 3.92 -19.42
CA PHE A 478 28.71 5.26 -18.88
C PHE A 478 27.43 6.08 -18.71
N LEU A 479 26.49 6.05 -19.66
CA LEU A 479 25.21 6.77 -19.57
C LEU A 479 24.27 6.22 -18.48
N LEU A 480 24.45 4.95 -18.07
CA LEU A 480 23.77 4.34 -16.92
C LEU A 480 24.49 4.62 -15.58
N GLY A 481 25.55 5.44 -15.57
CA GLY A 481 26.34 5.75 -14.38
C GLY A 481 27.17 4.58 -13.85
N GLN A 482 27.33 3.50 -14.64
CA GLN A 482 28.10 2.32 -14.25
C GLN A 482 29.57 2.52 -14.61
N ASN A 483 30.47 2.19 -13.68
CA ASN A 483 31.92 2.35 -13.88
C ASN A 483 32.52 1.07 -14.51
N PRO A 484 33.08 1.09 -15.73
CA PRO A 484 33.49 -0.13 -16.43
C PRO A 484 34.53 -0.97 -15.69
N GLU A 485 35.42 -0.33 -14.92
CA GLU A 485 36.45 -1.00 -14.12
C GLU A 485 35.89 -1.91 -13.01
N LEU A 486 34.59 -1.80 -12.67
CA LEU A 486 33.90 -2.66 -11.70
C LEU A 486 33.08 -3.78 -12.34
N LEU A 487 33.03 -3.87 -13.68
CA LEU A 487 32.33 -4.94 -14.40
C LEU A 487 33.23 -6.13 -14.75
N HIS A 488 34.52 -6.09 -14.37
CA HIS A 488 35.40 -7.26 -14.44
C HIS A 488 35.21 -8.15 -13.20
N ILE A 489 33.99 -8.70 -13.08
CA ILE A 489 33.67 -9.83 -12.21
C ILE A 489 33.44 -11.01 -13.15
N ASP A 490 34.14 -12.12 -12.91
CA ASP A 490 34.06 -13.31 -13.75
C ASP A 490 32.64 -13.87 -13.77
N TYR A 491 31.98 -13.78 -14.93
CA TYR A 491 30.71 -14.46 -15.18
C TYR A 491 31.01 -15.90 -15.63
N ASP A 492 30.91 -16.85 -14.69
CA ASP A 492 30.88 -18.29 -14.99
C ASP A 492 29.76 -18.63 -15.98
N GLU A 493 30.02 -19.57 -16.88
CA GLU A 493 29.09 -20.00 -17.96
C GLU A 493 27.94 -20.87 -17.44
N GLU A 494 26.96 -20.27 -16.76
CA GLU A 494 25.66 -20.90 -16.42
C GLU A 494 24.49 -20.13 -17.09
N GLU A 495 24.55 -20.03 -18.43
CA GLU A 495 23.48 -19.47 -19.26
C GLU A 495 22.25 -20.40 -19.31
N SER A 496 21.46 -20.39 -18.23
CA SER A 496 20.10 -20.96 -18.25
C SER A 496 19.17 -20.04 -19.06
N PRO A 497 18.63 -20.48 -20.22
CA PRO A 497 17.88 -19.59 -21.10
C PRO A 497 16.55 -19.15 -20.48
N LEU A 498 16.36 -17.84 -20.40
CA LEU A 498 15.08 -17.20 -20.06
C LEU A 498 14.09 -17.43 -21.22
N THR A 499 13.15 -18.36 -21.03
CA THR A 499 11.99 -18.54 -21.92
C THR A 499 10.87 -17.55 -21.57
N ASP A 500 10.24 -16.93 -22.58
CA ASP A 500 9.24 -15.83 -22.53
C ASP A 500 7.92 -16.11 -21.75
N GLU A 501 7.87 -17.12 -20.88
CA GLU A 501 6.64 -17.62 -20.24
C GLU A 501 6.21 -16.87 -18.96
N GLU A 502 6.91 -15.81 -18.52
CA GLU A 502 6.59 -15.12 -17.25
C GLU A 502 5.59 -13.94 -17.37
N GLU A 503 5.07 -13.60 -18.56
CA GLU A 503 3.98 -12.61 -18.72
C GLU A 503 2.57 -13.17 -18.45
N GLN A 504 2.41 -14.49 -18.25
CA GLN A 504 1.09 -15.10 -18.05
C GLN A 504 0.74 -15.28 -16.54
N PRO A 505 -0.45 -14.87 -16.06
CA PRO A 505 -0.80 -14.94 -14.65
C PRO A 505 -0.98 -16.39 -14.18
N LEU A 506 0.00 -16.88 -13.41
CA LEU A 506 0.13 -18.25 -12.90
C LEU A 506 -1.17 -18.85 -12.34
N SER A 507 -1.46 -20.10 -12.70
CA SER A 507 -2.57 -20.85 -12.13
C SER A 507 -2.43 -20.99 -10.60
N ARG A 508 -3.55 -20.99 -9.88
CA ARG A 508 -3.60 -21.26 -8.43
C ARG A 508 -2.91 -22.58 -8.04
N GLU A 509 -2.88 -23.55 -8.96
CA GLU A 509 -2.28 -24.87 -8.78
C GLU A 509 -0.77 -24.87 -9.09
N GLU A 510 -0.31 -23.97 -9.95
CA GLU A 510 1.11 -23.71 -10.22
C GLU A 510 1.73 -22.90 -9.10
N LEU A 511 1.04 -21.87 -8.62
CA LEU A 511 1.43 -21.12 -7.43
C LEU A 511 1.57 -22.07 -6.23
N ARG A 512 0.62 -23.00 -6.04
CA ARG A 512 0.74 -24.07 -5.02
C ARG A 512 1.96 -24.96 -5.24
N ARG A 513 2.25 -25.40 -6.47
CA ARG A 513 3.44 -26.21 -6.78
C ARG A 513 4.75 -25.44 -6.54
N ARG A 514 4.84 -24.18 -6.98
CA ARG A 514 6.02 -23.30 -6.82
C ARG A 514 6.25 -22.96 -5.33
N ILE A 515 5.19 -22.73 -4.55
CA ILE A 515 5.25 -22.60 -3.08
C ILE A 515 5.72 -23.90 -2.41
N MET A 516 5.10 -25.05 -2.70
CA MET A 516 5.51 -26.33 -2.11
C MET A 516 6.98 -26.65 -2.41
N LYS A 517 7.45 -26.40 -3.63
CA LYS A 517 8.86 -26.57 -4.02
C LYS A 517 9.80 -25.64 -3.22
N ARG A 518 9.40 -24.38 -3.00
CA ARG A 518 10.14 -23.43 -2.16
C ARG A 518 10.20 -23.86 -0.69
N VAL A 519 9.07 -24.35 -0.15
CA VAL A 519 8.99 -24.91 1.21
C VAL A 519 9.90 -26.12 1.37
N THR A 520 9.91 -27.05 0.40
CA THR A 520 10.84 -28.20 0.47
C THR A 520 12.31 -27.78 0.44
N VAL A 521 12.71 -26.80 -0.38
CA VAL A 521 14.09 -26.28 -0.40
C VAL A 521 14.45 -25.66 0.96
N SER A 522 13.61 -24.77 1.51
CA SER A 522 13.88 -24.21 2.83
C SER A 522 13.95 -25.26 3.95
N SER A 523 13.19 -26.37 3.84
CA SER A 523 13.28 -27.47 4.81
C SER A 523 14.60 -28.27 4.72
N SER A 524 15.21 -28.36 3.54
CA SER A 524 16.58 -28.89 3.39
C SER A 524 17.66 -27.91 3.88
N ASP A 525 17.40 -26.60 3.84
CA ASP A 525 18.34 -25.61 4.39
C ASP A 525 18.35 -25.63 5.92
N PHE A 526 17.18 -25.71 6.57
CA PHE A 526 17.08 -25.83 8.03
C PHE A 526 17.74 -27.11 8.59
N SER A 527 17.53 -28.27 7.95
CA SER A 527 18.16 -29.52 8.42
C SER A 527 19.69 -29.54 8.28
N ASN A 528 20.25 -28.77 7.34
CA ASN A 528 21.70 -28.54 7.24
C ASN A 528 22.25 -27.53 8.28
N ALA A 529 21.40 -26.67 8.86
CA ALA A 529 21.80 -25.73 9.91
C ALA A 529 22.01 -26.46 11.25
N ASP A 530 21.07 -27.31 11.67
CA ASP A 530 21.17 -28.08 12.93
C ASP A 530 22.39 -29.02 12.94
N ALA A 531 22.73 -29.61 11.79
CA ALA A 531 23.92 -30.43 11.61
C ALA A 531 25.24 -29.66 11.82
N LYS A 532 25.26 -28.33 11.62
CA LYS A 532 26.39 -27.46 11.94
C LYS A 532 26.40 -27.03 13.40
N ALA A 533 25.24 -26.71 13.98
CA ALA A 533 25.12 -26.35 15.40
C ALA A 533 25.65 -27.45 16.34
N SER A 534 25.28 -28.72 16.05
CA SER A 534 25.70 -29.88 16.86
C SER A 534 27.22 -30.06 16.96
N LYS A 535 27.98 -29.69 15.90
CA LYS A 535 29.46 -29.76 15.90
C LYS A 535 30.16 -28.65 16.70
N VAL A 536 29.48 -27.55 17.00
CA VAL A 536 30.07 -26.46 17.82
C VAL A 536 30.04 -26.84 19.30
N GLY A 537 28.97 -27.49 19.78
CA GLY A 537 28.85 -27.92 21.18
C GLY A 537 29.98 -28.88 21.61
N THR A 538 30.32 -29.86 20.79
CA THR A 538 31.34 -30.88 21.11
C THR A 538 32.75 -30.30 21.30
N LEU A 539 33.03 -29.12 20.73
CA LEU A 539 34.32 -28.45 20.81
C LEU A 539 34.47 -27.58 22.07
N VAL A 540 33.36 -27.26 22.76
CA VAL A 540 33.37 -26.47 23.99
C VAL A 540 33.60 -27.35 25.22
N ASP A 541 32.97 -28.52 25.31
CA ASP A 541 33.09 -29.42 26.47
C ASP A 541 34.52 -29.99 26.64
N CYS A 542 35.21 -30.29 25.53
CA CYS A 542 36.63 -30.68 25.57
C CYS A 542 37.56 -29.60 26.15
N ARG A 543 37.16 -28.32 26.13
CA ARG A 543 37.92 -27.21 26.72
C ARG A 543 37.57 -26.90 28.18
N ARG A 544 36.49 -27.44 28.73
CA ARG A 544 36.19 -27.32 30.17
C ARG A 544 36.94 -28.38 30.99
N ARG A 545 36.95 -29.64 30.54
CA ARG A 545 37.62 -30.73 31.28
C ARG A 545 39.14 -30.55 31.43
N SER A 546 39.79 -29.81 30.52
CA SER A 546 41.22 -29.52 30.62
C SER A 546 41.59 -28.42 31.64
N PHE A 547 40.63 -27.85 32.37
CA PHE A 547 40.87 -26.81 33.39
C PHE A 547 40.55 -27.25 34.82
N GLU A 548 39.82 -28.35 35.02
CA GLU A 548 39.49 -28.87 36.36
C GLU A 548 40.57 -29.83 36.89
N ASP A 549 41.26 -30.58 36.02
CA ASP A 549 42.42 -31.44 36.36
C ASP A 549 43.73 -30.65 36.67
N ALA A 550 43.65 -29.32 36.84
CA ALA A 550 44.81 -28.44 37.10
C ALA A 550 44.79 -27.76 38.48
N LEU A 551 43.82 -28.10 39.35
CA LEU A 551 43.65 -27.54 40.70
C LEU A 551 43.34 -28.60 41.77
N MET A 552 44.10 -29.71 41.74
CA MET A 552 44.22 -30.71 42.81
C MET A 552 45.70 -31.07 43.01
#